data_AF-A0A3S8SDR4-F1
#
_entry.id   AF-A0A3S8SDR4-F1
#
_cell.length_a   1.000
_cell.length_b   1.000
_cell.length_c   1.000
_cell.angle_alpha   90.00
_cell.angle_beta   90.00
_cell.angle_gamma   90.00
#
_symmetry.space_group_name_H-M   'P 1'
#
loop_
_entity.id
_entity.type
_entity.pdbx_description
1 polymer ?
#
loop_
_entity_poly.entity_id
_entity_poly.type
_entity_poly.pdbx_seq_one_letter_code
_entity_poly.pdbx_strand_id
1 'polypeptide(L)' 'MDEAYDLGEEPDWNNLVVLKQEVNKLSKMEQVIFYDHLLSNKKITELAAEYGTSRRTLTRLKHDLLVKLRKMLVK' A
#
# COMPACT_ATOMS: atom_id res chain seq x y z
N MET A 1 -28.42 21.78 1.23
CA MET A 1 -28.09 21.20 -0.08
C MET A 1 -27.11 20.10 0.28
N ASP A 2 -27.61 18.88 0.44
CA ASP A 2 -26.80 17.75 0.91
C ASP A 2 -25.95 17.29 -0.28
N GLU A 3 -24.71 17.72 -0.30
CA GLU A 3 -23.70 17.21 -1.22
C GLU A 3 -23.43 15.75 -0.82
N ALA A 4 -24.15 14.83 -1.46
CA ALA A 4 -23.80 13.42 -1.45
C ALA A 4 -22.38 13.31 -2.03
N TYR A 5 -21.41 13.16 -1.13
CA TYR A 5 -20.08 12.72 -1.50
C TYR A 5 -20.27 11.48 -2.37
N ASP A 6 -19.76 11.53 -3.59
CA ASP A 6 -19.60 10.38 -4.46
C ASP A 6 -18.63 9.44 -3.74
N LEU A 7 -19.19 8.61 -2.85
CA LEU A 7 -18.51 7.50 -2.19
C LEU A 7 -18.23 6.51 -3.30
N GLY A 8 -17.11 6.74 -4.00
CA GLY A 8 -16.68 5.96 -5.14
C GLY A 8 -16.91 4.48 -4.91
N GLU A 9 -17.35 3.80 -5.98
CA GLU A 9 -17.65 2.36 -6.13
C GLU A 9 -17.54 1.54 -4.84
N GLU A 10 -18.65 0.91 -4.43
CA GLU A 10 -18.67 0.00 -3.27
C GLU A 10 -17.43 -0.91 -3.28
N PRO A 11 -16.63 -0.91 -2.20
CA PRO A 11 -15.40 -1.68 -2.18
C PRO A 11 -15.72 -3.16 -2.38
N ASP A 12 -15.09 -3.75 -3.40
CA ASP A 12 -15.18 -5.18 -3.63
C ASP A 12 -14.63 -5.94 -2.41
N TRP A 13 -15.54 -6.47 -1.61
CA TRP A 13 -15.22 -7.20 -0.38
C TRP A 13 -14.34 -8.43 -0.65
N ASN A 14 -14.42 -9.04 -1.84
CA ASN A 14 -13.53 -10.14 -2.21
C ASN A 14 -12.09 -9.62 -2.36
N ASN A 15 -11.91 -8.47 -3.01
CA ASN A 15 -10.61 -7.83 -3.13
C ASN A 15 -10.01 -7.46 -1.77
N LEU A 16 -10.84 -7.05 -0.80
CA LEU A 16 -10.37 -6.79 0.56
C LEU A 16 -9.89 -8.07 1.28
N VAL A 17 -10.59 -9.19 1.12
CA VAL A 17 -10.18 -10.49 1.68
C VAL A 17 -8.87 -10.95 1.04
N VAL A 18 -8.77 -10.89 -0.29
CA VAL A 18 -7.54 -11.23 -1.04
C VAL A 18 -6.37 -10.35 -0.59
N LEU A 19 -6.59 -9.03 -0.49
CA LEU A 19 -5.57 -8.09 -0.05
C LEU A 19 -5.03 -8.45 1.34
N LYS A 20 -5.91 -8.76 2.28
CA LYS A 20 -5.53 -9.16 3.64
C LYS A 20 -4.66 -10.41 3.65
N GLN A 21 -4.95 -11.39 2.78
CA GLN A 21 -4.16 -12.61 2.69
C GLN A 21 -2.80 -12.38 2.01
N GLU A 22 -2.77 -11.59 0.94
CA GLU A 22 -1.55 -11.33 0.16
C GLU A 22 -0.58 -10.41 0.88
N VAL A 23 -1.07 -9.43 1.65
CA VAL A 23 -0.21 -8.53 2.45
C VAL A 23 0.63 -9.31 3.47
N ASN A 24 0.10 -10.41 4.02
CA ASN A 24 0.85 -11.26 4.95
C ASN A 24 2.02 -12.01 4.29
N LYS A 25 2.03 -12.11 2.95
CA LYS A 25 3.12 -12.75 2.17
C LYS A 25 4.18 -11.75 1.72
N LEU A 26 3.96 -10.45 1.95
CA LEU A 26 4.93 -9.42 1.67
C LEU A 26 6.11 -9.51 2.64
N SER A 27 7.30 -9.15 2.16
CA SER A 27 8.47 -8.95 3.01
C SER A 27 8.20 -7.86 4.05
N LYS A 28 8.97 -7.87 5.14
CA LYS A 28 8.84 -6.89 6.22
C LYS A 28 8.86 -5.44 5.71
N MET A 29 9.74 -5.13 4.76
CA MET A 29 9.85 -3.78 4.22
C MET A 29 8.70 -3.43 3.26
N GLU A 30 8.20 -4.40 2.49
CA GLU A 30 6.96 -4.20 1.71
C GLU A 30 5.76 -3.94 2.62
N GLN A 31 5.64 -4.65 3.75
CA GLN A 31 4.57 -4.42 4.74
C GLN A 31 4.67 -3.02 5.35
N VAL A 32 5.88 -2.57 5.72
CA VAL A 32 6.10 -1.19 6.22
C VAL A 32 5.66 -0.16 5.18
N ILE A 33 6.06 -0.32 3.92
CA ILE A 33 5.62 0.59 2.86
C ILE A 33 4.09 0.54 2.70
N PHE A 34 3.49 -0.64 2.78
CA PHE A 34 2.04 -0.79 2.66
C PHE A 34 1.29 -0.08 3.79
N TYR A 35 1.56 -0.43 5.04
CA TYR A 35 0.81 0.11 6.19
C TYR A 35 1.16 1.57 6.49
N ASP A 36 2.45 1.91 6.56
CA ASP A 36 2.86 3.22 7.05
C ASP A 36 2.80 4.26 5.92
N HIS A 37 3.28 3.91 4.72
CA HIS A 37 3.30 4.87 3.62
C HIS A 37 1.99 4.92 2.83
N LEU A 38 1.47 3.78 2.35
CA LEU A 38 0.29 3.78 1.47
C LEU A 38 -1.02 4.00 2.24
N LEU A 39 -1.20 3.37 3.40
CA LEU A 39 -2.44 3.51 4.19
C LEU A 39 -2.39 4.68 5.18
N SER A 40 -1.25 4.90 5.84
CA SER A 40 -1.13 5.93 6.89
C SER A 40 -0.47 7.24 6.42
N ASN A 41 -0.13 7.33 5.12
CA ASN A 41 0.43 8.53 4.48
C ASN A 41 1.76 9.05 5.10
N LYS A 42 2.52 8.20 5.79
CA LYS A 42 3.87 8.52 6.28
C LYS A 42 4.81 8.74 5.11
N LYS A 43 5.72 9.70 5.17
CA LYS A 43 6.60 10.01 4.03
C LYS A 43 7.68 8.95 3.88
N ILE A 44 8.03 8.63 2.63
CA ILE A 44 9.17 7.73 2.32
C ILE A 44 10.48 8.24 2.94
N THR A 45 10.66 9.55 3.11
CA THR A 45 11.84 10.12 3.76
C THR A 45 11.89 9.82 5.26
N GLU A 46 10.73 9.77 5.93
CA GLU A 46 10.65 9.43 7.35
C GLU A 46 10.96 7.94 7.54
N LEU A 47 10.40 7.08 6.68
CA LEU A 47 10.74 5.65 6.65
C LEU A 47 12.23 5.41 6.36
N ALA A 48 12.82 6.18 5.45
CA ALA A 48 14.25 6.07 5.14
C ALA A 48 15.12 6.34 6.37
N ALA A 49 14.78 7.37 7.15
CA ALA A 49 15.50 7.73 8.37
C ALA A 49 15.32 6.68 9.47
N GLU A 50 14.08 6.23 9.70
CA GLU A 50 13.74 5.26 10.75
C GLU A 50 14.37 3.88 10.53
N TYR A 51 14.37 3.40 9.29
CA TYR A 51 14.86 2.06 8.95
C TYR A 51 16.31 2.07 8.42
N GLY A 52 17.01 3.20 8.49
CA GLY A 52 18.42 3.32 8.09
C GLY A 52 18.69 2.93 6.63
N THR A 53 17.77 3.27 5.73
CA THR A 53 17.83 2.86 4.31
C THR A 53 17.73 4.06 3.37
N SER A 54 18.15 3.90 2.11
CA SER A 54 18.11 4.99 1.15
C SER A 54 16.68 5.26 0.65
N ARG A 55 16.35 6.54 0.47
CA ARG A 55 15.09 6.97 -0.17
C ARG A 55 14.87 6.29 -1.53
N ARG A 56 15.96 6.13 -2.30
CA ARG A 56 15.94 5.49 -3.64
C ARG A 56 15.53 4.02 -3.53
N THR A 57 16.07 3.30 -2.56
CA THR A 57 15.72 1.90 -2.29
C THR A 57 14.25 1.77 -1.96
N LEU A 58 13.72 2.58 -1.04
CA LEU A 58 12.31 2.55 -0.66
C LEU A 58 11.39 2.96 -1.81
N THR A 59 11.80 3.94 -2.62
CA THR A 59 11.01 4.38 -3.79
C THR A 59 10.90 3.25 -4.82
N ARG A 60 11.99 2.53 -5.09
CA ARG A 60 11.97 1.36 -5.98
C ARG A 60 11.09 0.26 -5.41
N LEU A 61 11.27 -0.08 -4.13
CA LEU A 61 10.48 -1.11 -3.47
C LEU A 61 8.99 -0.77 -3.46
N LYS A 62 8.62 0.50 -3.27
CA LYS A 62 7.23 0.97 -3.41
C LYS A 62 6.70 0.71 -4.81
N HIS A 63 7.47 1.02 -5.84
CA HIS A 63 7.04 0.78 -7.21
C HIS A 63 6.80 -0.72 -7.47
N ASP A 64 7.76 -1.55 -7.07
CA ASP A 64 7.67 -3.01 -7.19
C ASP A 64 6.44 -3.57 -6.45
N LEU A 65 6.18 -3.04 -5.24
CA LEU A 65 5.00 -3.38 -4.44
C LEU A 65 3.70 -3.00 -5.14
N LEU A 66 3.58 -1.79 -5.69
CA LEU A 66 2.36 -1.37 -6.39
C LEU A 66 2.06 -2.25 -7.62
N VAL A 67 3.11 -2.65 -8.35
CA VAL A 67 2.96 -3.61 -9.47
C VAL A 67 2.47 -4.97 -8.97
N LYS A 68 3.00 -5.43 -7.83
CA LYS A 68 2.61 -6.71 -7.20
C LYS A 68 1.14 -6.68 -6.74
N LEU A 69 0.74 -5.63 -6.03
CA LEU A 69 -0.63 -5.45 -5.55
C LEU A 69 -1.63 -5.37 -6.71
N ARG A 70 -1.29 -4.66 -7.79
CA ARG A 70 -2.14 -4.59 -8.99
C ARG A 70 -2.37 -5.97 -9.61
N LYS A 71 -1.35 -6.84 -9.63
CA LYS A 71 -1.50 -8.23 -10.13
C LYS A 71 -2.34 -9.11 -9.21
N MET A 72 -2.43 -8.77 -7.91
CA MET A 72 -3.18 -9.52 -6.92
C MET A 72 -4.67 -9.15 -6.90
N LEU A 73 -4.99 -7.86 -7.10
CA LEU A 73 -6.35 -7.31 -7.00
C LEU A 73 -7.12 -7.33 -8.32
N VAL A 74 -6.46 -7.64 -9.44
CA VAL A 74 -7.11 -7.81 -10.74
C VAL A 74 -7.29 -9.31 -10.98
N LYS A 75 -8.39 -9.87 -10.46
CA LYS A 75 -8.93 -11.17 -10.87
C LYS A 75 -10.43 -11.23 -10.69
#